data_AF-A0A7Z9LXA0-F1
#
_entry.id   AF-A0A7Z9LXA0-F1
#
_cell.length_a   1.000
_cell.length_b   1.000
_cell.length_c   1.000
_cell.angle_alpha   90.00
_cell.angle_beta   90.00
_cell.angle_gamma   90.00
#
_symmetry.space_group_name_H-M   'P 1'
#
loop_
_entity.id
_entity.type
_entity.pdbx_description
1 polymer ?
#
loop_
_entity_poly.entity_id
_entity_poly.type
_entity_poly.pdbx_seq_one_letter_code
_entity_poly.pdbx_strand_id
1 'polypeptide(L)' 'MYNEAWGLKRICPMCSKQYYDLGRTELECPECGKEIEVTTMSRPRRGRKPGSTNAAPLTNPIP' A
#
# COMPACT_ATOMS: atom_id res chain seq x y z
N MET A 1 3.73 21.29 12.15
CA MET A 1 2.63 21.84 11.33
C MET A 1 2.36 20.86 10.21
N TYR A 2 1.38 19.98 10.38
CA TYR A 2 0.87 19.11 9.32
C TYR A 2 -0.24 19.91 8.64
N ASN A 3 0.09 20.57 7.53
CA ASN A 3 -0.92 21.29 6.76
C ASN A 3 -1.73 20.25 5.99
N GLU A 4 -2.91 19.90 6.52
CA GLU A 4 -3.90 19.01 5.89
C GLU A 4 -4.25 19.40 4.45
N ALA A 5 -3.98 20.66 4.09
CA ALA A 5 -4.13 21.21 2.73
C ALA A 5 -3.34 20.44 1.65
N TRP A 6 -2.32 19.65 1.99
CA TRP A 6 -1.55 18.88 1.00
C TRP A 6 -2.17 17.54 0.61
N GLY A 7 -3.22 17.08 1.29
CA GLY A 7 -3.84 15.79 0.97
C GLY A 7 -2.92 14.59 1.24
N LEU A 8 -3.11 13.50 0.50
CA LEU A 8 -2.37 12.25 0.71
C LEU A 8 -1.05 12.25 -0.07
N LYS A 9 -0.02 11.70 0.57
CA LYS A 9 1.27 11.45 -0.08
C LYS A 9 1.17 10.22 -0.98
N ARG A 10 1.50 10.39 -2.26
CA ARG A 10 1.51 9.33 -3.29
C ARG A 10 2.88 9.18 -3.93
N ILE A 11 3.06 8.07 -4.62
CA ILE A 11 4.25 7.76 -5.42
C ILE A 11 3.80 7.61 -6.87
N CYS A 12 4.48 8.30 -7.78
CA CYS A 12 4.20 8.18 -9.21
C CYS A 12 4.62 6.79 -9.72
N PRO A 13 3.74 6.03 -10.41
CA PRO A 13 4.09 4.71 -10.95
C PRO A 13 5.06 4.79 -12.14
N MET A 14 5.18 5.95 -12.79
CA MET A 14 6.02 6.13 -13.98
C MET A 14 7.44 6.57 -13.64
N CYS A 15 7.61 7.51 -12.70
CA CYS A 15 8.93 8.06 -12.33
C CYS A 15 9.34 7.75 -10.89
N SER A 16 8.51 7.06 -10.11
CA SER A 16 8.76 6.72 -8.70
C SER A 16 8.93 7.93 -7.75
N LYS A 17 8.60 9.15 -8.20
CA LYS A 17 8.67 10.35 -7.37
C LYS A 17 7.52 10.43 -6.38
N GLN A 18 7.81 10.91 -5.18
CA GLN A 18 6.83 11.18 -4.14
C GLN A 18 6.21 12.57 -4.34
N TYR A 19 4.89 12.66 -4.33
CA TYR A 19 4.15 13.91 -4.46
C TYR A 19 2.89 13.90 -3.58
N TYR A 20 2.27 15.06 -3.41
CA TYR A 20 1.04 15.25 -2.65
C TYR A 20 -0.13 15.47 -3.62
N ASP A 21 -1.28 14.87 -3.36
CA ASP A 21 -2.42 14.97 -4.27
C ASP A 21 -3.25 16.24 -4.15
N LEU A 22 -3.02 17.07 -3.11
CA LEU A 22 -3.73 18.33 -2.89
C LEU A 22 -5.27 18.16 -2.92
N GLY A 23 -5.78 16.95 -2.68
CA GLY A 23 -7.20 16.62 -2.79
C GLY A 23 -7.78 16.60 -4.21
N ARG A 24 -6.94 16.55 -5.26
CA ARG A 24 -7.41 16.43 -6.66
C ARG A 24 -7.86 15.00 -6.98
N THR A 25 -8.96 14.89 -7.74
CA THR A 25 -9.46 13.60 -8.26
C THR A 25 -8.62 13.08 -9.42
N GLU A 26 -8.16 13.99 -10.27
CA GLU A 26 -7.21 13.75 -11.35
C GLU A 26 -5.80 14.04 -10.83
N LEU A 27 -4.99 12.99 -10.68
CA LEU A 27 -3.63 13.15 -10.21
C LEU A 27 -2.71 13.36 -11.40
N GLU A 28 -1.86 14.37 -11.33
CA GLU A 28 -0.81 14.59 -12.31
C GLU A 28 0.55 14.57 -11.64
N CYS A 29 1.49 13.84 -12.22
CA CYS A 29 2.86 13.81 -11.78
C CYS A 29 3.55 15.16 -12.02
N PRO A 30 4.00 15.91 -10.98
CA PRO A 30 4.64 17.21 -11.18
C PRO A 30 6.02 17.12 -11.86
N GLU A 31 6.61 15.92 -11.92
CA GLU A 31 7.92 15.71 -12.55
C GLU A 31 7.81 15.17 -13.98
N CYS A 32 6.68 14.55 -14.33
CA CYS A 32 6.53 13.82 -15.58
C CYS A 32 5.27 14.17 -16.38
N GLY A 33 4.37 15.01 -15.84
CA GLY A 33 3.17 15.50 -16.52
C GLY A 33 2.18 14.41 -16.93
N LYS A 34 2.32 13.20 -16.37
CA LYS A 34 1.43 12.08 -16.69
C LYS A 34 0.26 12.04 -15.70
N GLU A 35 -0.92 11.83 -16.23
CA GLU A 35 -2.13 11.50 -15.48
C GLU A 35 -1.95 10.15 -14.80
N ILE A 36 -2.25 10.10 -13.50
CA ILE A 36 -2.14 8.92 -12.66
C ILE A 36 -3.56 8.64 -12.17
N GLU A 37 -4.19 7.59 -12.70
CA GLU A 37 -5.48 7.18 -12.19
C GLU A 37 -5.35 6.61 -10.76
N VAL A 38 -6.28 7.00 -9.89
CA VAL A 38 -6.48 6.41 -8.56
C VAL A 38 -7.13 5.02 -8.69
N THR A 39 -6.74 4.24 -9.69
CA THR A 39 -7.16 2.85 -9.78
C THR A 39 -6.47 2.14 -8.65
N THR A 40 -7.25 1.96 -7.59
CA THR A 40 -6.92 1.37 -6.31
C THR A 40 -5.71 0.46 -6.42
N MET A 41 -4.54 0.94 -5.98
CA MET A 41 -3.55 0.03 -5.43
C MET A 41 -4.21 -0.54 -4.17
N SER A 42 -5.11 -1.50 -4.37
CA SER A 42 -5.54 -2.45 -3.38
C SER A 42 -4.24 -3.06 -2.91
N ARG A 43 -3.68 -2.48 -1.86
CA ARG A 43 -2.52 -2.99 -1.16
C ARG A 43 -2.81 -4.47 -1.03
N PRO A 44 -2.10 -5.39 -1.72
CA PRO A 44 -2.26 -6.77 -1.39
C PRO A 44 -1.88 -6.79 0.08
N ARG A 45 -2.88 -7.00 0.95
CA ARG A 45 -2.61 -7.37 2.33
C ARG A 45 -1.72 -8.58 2.13
N ARG A 46 -0.40 -8.41 2.29
CA ARG A 46 0.54 -9.51 2.36
C ARG A 46 -0.05 -10.35 3.47
N GLY A 47 -0.78 -11.36 3.05
CA GLY A 47 -1.48 -12.26 3.93
C GLY A 47 -0.41 -12.77 4.85
N ARG A 48 -0.55 -12.45 6.12
CA ARG A 48 -0.08 -13.34 7.17
C ARG A 48 -0.43 -14.76 6.68
N LYS A 49 0.59 -15.60 6.45
CA LYS A 49 0.40 -16.97 5.95
C LYS A 49 -0.77 -17.59 6.73
N PRO A 50 -1.84 -18.09 6.08
CA PRO A 50 -2.80 -18.92 6.79
C PRO A 50 -2.05 -20.19 7.20
N GLY A 51 -1.81 -20.37 8.49
CA GLY A 51 -1.25 -21.63 9.02
C GLY A 51 0.13 -21.59 9.70
N SER A 52 0.49 -20.52 10.40
CA SER A 52 1.48 -20.66 11.49
C SER A 52 0.83 -20.32 12.82
N THR A 53 -0.10 -21.19 13.22
CA THR A 53 -0.29 -21.46 14.64
C THR A 53 0.96 -22.22 15.08
N ASN A 54 1.73 -21.63 15.98
CA ASN A 54 2.59 -22.40 16.86
C ASN A 54 1.68 -23.32 17.68
N ALA A 55 1.41 -24.50 17.15
CA ALA A 55 0.81 -25.59 17.88
C ALA A 55 1.78 -26.76 17.73
N ALA A 56 2.64 -26.92 18.74
CA ALA A 56 3.40 -28.14 18.90
C ALA A 56 2.41 -29.31 18.94
N PRO A 57 2.57 -30.37 18.13
CA PRO A 57 1.74 -31.55 18.28
C PRO A 57 2.23 -32.34 19.50
N LEU A 58 1.56 -32.12 20.63
CA LEU A 58 1.59 -33.07 21.75
C LEU A 58 0.59 -34.18 21.45
N THR A 59 1.00 -35.28 20.81
CA THR A 59 0.44 -36.62 21.12
C THR A 59 1.42 -37.72 20.68
N ASN A 60 1.93 -38.48 21.65
CA ASN A 60 2.52 -39.80 21.40
C ASN A 60 1.41 -40.80 21.07
N PRO A 61 1.67 -41.78 20.18
CA PRO A 61 1.04 -43.09 20.32
C PRO A 61 2.11 -44.17 20.56
N ILE A 62 1.95 -44.83 21.70
CA ILE A 62 2.51 -46.13 22.09
C ILE A 62 1.94 -47.20 21.14
N PRO A 63 2.76 -48.17 20.72
CA PRO A 63 2.43 -49.57 20.96
C PRO A 63 3.43 -50.28 21.88
#